data_AF-A0A9D2AHR0-F1
#
_entry.id   AF-A0A9D2AHR0-F1
#
_cell.length_a   1.000
_cell.length_b   1.000
_cell.length_c   1.000
_cell.angle_alpha   90.00
_cell.angle_beta   90.00
_cell.angle_gamma   90.00
#
_symmetry.space_group_name_H-M   'P 1'
#
loop_
_entity.id
_entity.type
_entity.pdbx_description
1 polymer ?
#
loop_
_entity_poly.entity_id
_entity_poly.type
_entity_poly.pdbx_seq_one_letter_code
_entity_poly.pdbx_strand_id
1 'polypeptide(L)'
;VIWIIGILVALAVIALVIKVFLRTQSQNVLARFELPEGSDKPFYQDPATGKKYDKEAYDKHLEAAVRQFSNPQLQSISDRRQKKPDLWNDLLSEAARRELLQRANTAPEEDEDEKTLEDINERIAPFFWVEQAAGASVGLSTGTYLQDVFAARADEGFTGSGEDWNSLAEAYLEDEPALRARLQFDSQEDLFSVYCRDTETLETFITGFKDACEDRERIVRLFAQAKKA
;
A
#
# COMPACT_ATOMS: atom_id res chain seq x y z
N VAL A 1 -16.17 -38.60 -31.35
CA VAL A 1 -14.86 -38.30 -31.99
C VAL A 1 -14.96 -37.14 -32.99
N ILE A 2 -15.91 -37.16 -33.94
CA ILE A 2 -16.06 -36.13 -34.99
C ILE A 2 -16.32 -34.70 -34.44
N TRP A 3 -17.12 -34.57 -33.38
CA TRP A 3 -17.44 -33.27 -32.77
C TRP A 3 -16.26 -32.60 -32.06
N ILE A 4 -15.33 -33.38 -31.53
CA ILE A 4 -14.11 -32.87 -30.85
C ILE A 4 -13.14 -32.30 -31.89
N ILE A 5 -13.03 -32.95 -33.06
CA ILE A 5 -12.21 -32.46 -34.18
C ILE A 5 -12.77 -31.14 -34.73
N GLY A 6 -14.10 -31.02 -34.83
CA GLY A 6 -14.75 -29.77 -35.24
C GLY A 6 -14.45 -28.58 -34.31
N ILE A 7 -14.46 -28.80 -32.99
CA ILE A 7 -14.14 -27.76 -32.00
C ILE A 7 -12.66 -27.36 -32.08
N LEU A 8 -11.74 -28.32 -32.24
CA LEU A 8 -10.31 -28.03 -32.35
C LEU A 8 -9.98 -27.24 -33.62
N VAL A 9 -10.61 -27.55 -34.75
CA VAL A 9 -10.45 -26.78 -36.00
C VAL A 9 -11.02 -25.36 -35.84
N ALA A 10 -12.19 -25.21 -35.22
CA ALA A 10 -12.78 -23.90 -34.97
C ALA A 10 -11.89 -23.03 -34.07
N LEU A 11 -11.34 -23.58 -32.98
CA LEU A 11 -10.39 -22.87 -32.10
C LEU A 11 -9.10 -22.48 -32.82
N ALA A 12 -8.58 -23.35 -33.70
CA ALA A 12 -7.39 -23.04 -34.50
C ALA A 12 -7.65 -21.91 -35.50
N VAL A 13 -8.82 -21.87 -36.14
CA VAL A 13 -9.21 -20.78 -37.05
C VAL A 13 -9.41 -19.48 -36.29
N ILE A 14 -10.05 -19.51 -35.12
CA ILE A 14 -10.23 -18.32 -34.27
C ILE A 14 -8.86 -17.79 -33.82
N ALA A 15 -7.95 -18.66 -33.37
CA ALA A 15 -6.60 -18.27 -32.99
C ALA A 15 -5.81 -17.69 -34.19
N LEU A 16 -5.98 -18.24 -35.39
CA LEU A 16 -5.38 -17.73 -36.61
C LEU A 16 -5.91 -16.33 -36.96
N VAL A 17 -7.24 -16.13 -36.90
CA VAL A 17 -7.88 -14.84 -37.18
C VAL A 17 -7.47 -13.79 -36.16
N ILE A 18 -7.43 -14.13 -34.86
CA ILE A 18 -6.93 -13.23 -33.81
C ILE A 18 -5.46 -12.86 -34.09
N LYS A 19 -4.62 -13.84 -34.45
CA LYS A 19 -3.20 -13.60 -34.75
C LYS A 19 -3.01 -12.71 -35.99
N VAL A 20 -3.81 -12.92 -37.04
CA VAL A 20 -3.81 -12.08 -38.24
C VAL A 20 -4.29 -10.67 -37.90
N PHE A 21 -5.40 -10.55 -37.16
CA PHE A 21 -5.98 -9.27 -36.76
C PHE A 21 -5.02 -8.44 -35.89
N LEU A 22 -4.39 -9.06 -34.88
CA LEU A 22 -3.38 -8.41 -34.04
C LEU A 22 -2.16 -7.97 -34.87
N ARG A 23 -1.74 -8.77 -35.85
CA ARG A 23 -0.63 -8.43 -36.76
C ARG A 23 -0.99 -7.24 -37.65
N THR A 24 -2.18 -7.23 -38.25
CA THR A 24 -2.67 -6.14 -39.11
C THR A 24 -2.81 -4.83 -38.31
N GLN A 25 -3.31 -4.91 -37.08
CA GLN A 25 -3.44 -3.74 -36.21
C GLN A 25 -2.07 -3.15 -35.86
N SER A 26 -1.07 -3.98 -35.56
CA SER A 26 0.31 -3.51 -35.30
C SER A 26 0.96 -2.89 -36.54
N GLN A 27 0.75 -3.46 -37.73
CA GLN A 27 1.33 -2.95 -38.98
C GLN A 27 0.77 -1.57 -39.37
N ASN A 28 -0.52 -1.32 -39.09
CA ASN A 28 -1.13 -0.01 -39.31
C ASN A 28 -0.57 1.07 -38.36
N VAL A 29 -0.10 0.68 -37.16
CA VAL A 29 0.59 1.62 -36.26
C VAL A 29 1.98 1.93 -36.79
N LEU A 30 2.75 0.93 -37.22
CA LEU A 30 4.11 1.09 -37.70
C LEU A 30 4.21 1.88 -39.02
N ALA A 31 3.23 1.73 -39.92
CA ALA A 31 3.22 2.40 -41.22
C ALA A 31 3.31 3.94 -41.13
N ARG A 32 2.84 4.54 -40.02
CA ARG A 32 2.91 6.00 -39.81
C ARG A 32 4.32 6.50 -39.49
N PHE A 33 5.25 5.60 -39.15
CA PHE A 33 6.62 5.89 -38.78
C PHE A 33 7.63 5.42 -39.84
N GLU A 34 7.16 4.83 -40.95
CA GLU A 34 8.02 4.31 -42.00
C GLU A 34 8.81 5.45 -42.66
N LEU A 35 10.13 5.27 -42.77
CA LEU A 35 11.02 6.26 -43.38
C LEU A 35 11.15 6.01 -44.89
N PRO A 36 11.25 7.07 -45.71
CA PRO A 36 11.55 6.92 -47.13
C PRO A 36 12.95 6.36 -47.34
N GLU A 37 13.15 5.69 -48.48
CA GLU A 37 14.46 5.19 -48.88
C GLU A 37 15.47 6.36 -48.98
N GLY A 38 16.58 6.26 -48.25
CA GLY A 38 17.62 7.30 -48.18
C GLY A 38 17.49 8.29 -47.03
N SER A 39 16.58 8.08 -46.06
CA SER A 39 16.56 8.88 -44.84
C SER A 39 17.79 8.62 -43.96
N ASP A 40 18.46 9.69 -43.53
CA ASP A 40 19.61 9.66 -42.60
C ASP A 40 19.19 9.67 -41.12
N LYS A 41 17.90 9.61 -40.83
CA LYS A 41 17.40 9.62 -39.45
C LYS A 41 17.77 8.32 -38.72
N PRO A 42 17.96 8.36 -37.39
CA PRO A 42 18.05 7.15 -36.59
C PRO A 42 16.81 6.27 -36.80
N PHE A 43 17.01 4.98 -37.02
CA PHE A 43 15.91 4.07 -37.38
C PHE A 43 15.94 2.74 -36.64
N TYR A 44 14.75 2.17 -36.46
CA TYR A 44 14.57 0.74 -36.22
C TYR A 44 14.38 0.04 -37.56
N GLN A 45 14.96 -1.15 -37.71
CA GLN A 45 14.75 -1.98 -38.88
C GLN A 45 13.96 -3.23 -38.51
N ASP A 46 12.82 -3.44 -39.18
CA ASP A 46 12.03 -4.65 -38.96
C ASP A 46 12.80 -5.86 -39.52
N PRO A 47 13.16 -6.86 -38.68
CA PRO A 47 13.89 -8.03 -39.13
C PRO A 47 13.10 -8.91 -40.10
N ALA A 48 11.77 -8.80 -40.13
CA ALA A 48 10.91 -9.58 -41.02
C ALA A 48 10.71 -8.95 -42.40
N THR A 49 10.70 -7.61 -42.49
CA THR A 49 10.36 -6.89 -43.73
C THR A 49 11.51 -6.03 -44.26
N GLY A 50 12.55 -5.78 -43.47
CA GLY A 50 13.68 -4.92 -43.80
C GLY A 50 13.36 -3.42 -43.79
N LYS A 51 12.09 -3.04 -43.55
CA LYS A 51 11.61 -1.66 -43.53
C LYS A 51 12.22 -0.88 -42.37
N LYS A 52 12.46 0.41 -42.61
CA LYS A 52 13.03 1.34 -41.63
C LYS A 52 11.94 2.23 -41.05
N TYR A 53 12.00 2.43 -39.73
CA TYR A 53 11.04 3.24 -38.98
C TYR A 53 11.77 4.30 -38.18
N ASP A 54 11.21 5.51 -38.15
CA ASP A 54 11.75 6.65 -37.40
C ASP A 54 11.84 6.30 -35.91
N LYS A 55 13.07 6.17 -35.41
CA LYS A 55 13.34 5.71 -34.05
C LYS A 55 12.78 6.67 -33.01
N GLU A 56 13.07 7.96 -33.17
CA GLU A 56 12.68 8.99 -32.20
C GLU A 56 11.16 9.16 -32.15
N ALA A 57 10.51 9.16 -33.31
CA ALA A 57 9.06 9.26 -33.39
C ALA A 57 8.37 8.03 -32.77
N TYR A 58 8.93 6.83 -32.97
CA TYR A 58 8.40 5.60 -32.41
C TYR A 58 8.63 5.50 -30.89
N ASP A 59 9.81 5.85 -30.39
CA ASP A 59 10.11 5.88 -28.95
C ASP A 59 9.14 6.83 -28.21
N LYS A 60 8.93 8.04 -28.74
CA LYS A 60 7.96 9.00 -28.17
C LYS A 60 6.53 8.46 -28.19
N HIS A 61 6.16 7.71 -29.23
CA HIS A 61 4.86 7.06 -29.30
C HIS A 61 4.70 5.98 -28.23
N LEU A 62 5.74 5.16 -28.03
CA LEU A 62 5.75 4.13 -26.99
C LEU A 62 5.64 4.76 -25.60
N GLU A 63 6.42 5.80 -25.30
CA GLU A 63 6.33 6.55 -24.04
C GLU A 63 4.91 7.07 -23.78
N ALA A 64 4.29 7.70 -24.78
CA ALA A 64 2.92 8.19 -24.66
C ALA A 64 1.89 7.05 -24.49
N ALA A 65 2.12 5.89 -25.11
CA ALA A 65 1.25 4.73 -24.99
C ALA A 65 1.38 4.07 -23.60
N VAL A 66 2.60 3.88 -23.09
CA VAL A 66 2.82 3.22 -21.79
C VAL A 66 2.32 4.04 -20.62
N ARG A 67 2.33 5.38 -20.72
CA ARG A 67 1.74 6.26 -19.72
C ARG A 67 0.24 6.02 -19.49
N GLN A 68 -0.47 5.48 -20.47
CA GLN A 68 -1.90 5.16 -20.35
C GLN A 68 -2.16 3.85 -19.59
N PHE A 69 -1.13 3.03 -19.37
CA PHE A 69 -1.27 1.75 -18.66
C PHE A 69 -1.13 1.91 -17.14
N SER A 70 -1.85 1.06 -16.40
CA SER A 70 -1.72 0.95 -14.94
C SER A 70 -0.46 0.19 -14.54
N ASN A 71 0.00 0.33 -13.30
CA ASN A 71 1.21 -0.37 -12.80
C ASN A 71 1.15 -1.90 -12.97
N PRO A 72 0.03 -2.60 -12.65
CA PRO A 72 -0.08 -4.04 -12.90
C PRO A 72 0.01 -4.41 -14.39
N GLN A 73 -0.53 -3.55 -15.27
CA GLN A 73 -0.43 -3.76 -16.72
C GLN A 73 1.01 -3.58 -17.19
N LEU A 74 1.71 -2.54 -16.72
CA LEU A 74 3.13 -2.32 -17.04
C LEU A 74 4.02 -3.48 -16.56
N GLN A 75 3.79 -4.00 -15.35
CA GLN A 75 4.49 -5.17 -14.84
C GLN A 75 4.23 -6.41 -15.71
N SER A 76 2.99 -6.63 -16.12
CA SER A 76 2.66 -7.74 -17.04
C SER A 76 3.32 -7.62 -18.42
N ILE A 77 3.60 -6.38 -18.86
CA ILE A 77 4.26 -6.07 -20.12
C ILE A 77 5.78 -6.20 -19.97
N SER A 78 6.36 -5.75 -18.85
CA SER A 78 7.80 -5.86 -18.58
C SER A 78 8.24 -7.30 -18.35
N ASP A 79 7.43 -8.09 -17.66
CA ASP A 79 7.80 -9.43 -17.19
C ASP A 79 7.52 -10.52 -18.22
N ARG A 80 6.99 -10.13 -19.39
CA ARG A 80 6.64 -11.05 -20.46
C ARG A 80 7.90 -11.67 -21.06
N ARG A 81 8.33 -12.83 -20.51
CA ARG A 81 9.37 -13.66 -21.14
C ARG A 81 8.87 -14.24 -22.46
N GLN A 82 9.45 -13.76 -23.56
CA GLN A 82 9.13 -14.27 -24.88
C GLN A 82 9.92 -15.52 -25.23
N LYS A 83 9.26 -16.46 -25.91
CA LYS A 83 9.91 -17.67 -26.47
C LYS A 83 10.65 -17.38 -27.78
N LYS A 84 10.42 -16.22 -28.42
CA LYS A 84 11.05 -15.79 -29.67
C LYS A 84 11.36 -14.29 -29.60
N PRO A 85 12.50 -13.83 -30.16
CA PRO A 85 12.83 -12.41 -30.20
C PRO A 85 11.86 -11.67 -31.12
N ASP A 86 11.25 -10.59 -30.64
CA ASP A 86 10.38 -9.70 -31.40
C ASP A 86 10.70 -8.26 -31.01
N LEU A 87 11.41 -7.56 -31.90
CA LEU A 87 11.94 -6.22 -31.69
C LEU A 87 10.88 -5.26 -31.14
N TRP A 88 9.65 -5.31 -31.68
CA TRP A 88 8.60 -4.36 -31.31
C TRP A 88 8.07 -4.59 -29.90
N ASN A 89 7.99 -5.86 -29.51
CA ASN A 89 7.61 -6.18 -28.14
C ASN A 89 8.74 -5.88 -27.17
N ASP A 90 10.00 -6.13 -27.55
CA ASP A 90 11.16 -5.82 -26.70
C ASP A 90 11.21 -4.31 -26.42
N LEU A 91 10.98 -3.47 -27.44
CA LEU A 91 10.88 -2.02 -27.30
C LEU A 91 9.71 -1.60 -26.40
N LEU A 92 8.54 -2.25 -26.52
CA LEU A 92 7.40 -1.98 -25.65
C LEU A 92 7.66 -2.40 -24.19
N SER A 93 8.28 -3.56 -23.97
CA SER A 93 8.66 -4.05 -22.65
C SER A 93 9.72 -3.16 -22.00
N GLU A 94 10.69 -2.68 -22.77
CA GLU A 94 11.67 -1.72 -22.30
C GLU A 94 11.03 -0.37 -21.94
N ALA A 95 10.15 0.16 -22.79
CA ALA A 95 9.40 1.38 -22.51
C ALA A 95 8.54 1.25 -21.24
N ALA A 96 7.86 0.10 -21.06
CA ALA A 96 7.08 -0.18 -19.86
C ALA A 96 7.95 -0.23 -18.59
N ARG A 97 9.15 -0.83 -18.68
CA ARG A 97 10.12 -0.86 -17.58
C ARG A 97 10.64 0.54 -17.23
N ARG A 98 10.94 1.36 -18.25
CA ARG A 98 11.36 2.76 -18.04
C ARG A 98 10.27 3.59 -17.37
N GLU A 99 9.01 3.42 -17.77
CA GLU A 99 7.87 4.09 -17.13
C GLU A 99 7.69 3.62 -15.67
N LEU A 100 7.85 2.33 -15.38
CA LEU A 100 7.83 1.83 -13.99
C LEU A 100 8.96 2.43 -13.15
N LEU A 101 10.17 2.53 -13.69
CA LEU A 101 11.30 3.17 -13.01
C LEU A 101 11.07 4.67 -12.85
N GLN A 102 10.53 5.33 -13.86
CA GLN A 102 10.18 6.74 -13.78
C GLN A 102 9.11 6.95 -12.71
N ARG A 103 8.06 6.13 -12.68
CA ARG A 103 7.03 6.17 -11.62
C ARG A 103 7.57 5.82 -10.25
N ALA A 104 8.61 5.01 -10.14
CA ALA A 104 9.30 4.74 -8.89
C ALA A 104 10.21 5.90 -8.47
N ASN A 105 10.80 6.63 -9.43
CA ASN A 105 11.68 7.77 -9.18
C ASN A 105 10.93 9.11 -9.07
N THR A 106 9.71 9.20 -9.62
CA THR A 106 8.77 10.34 -9.48
C THR A 106 7.61 10.00 -8.56
N ALA A 107 7.52 8.76 -8.07
CA ALA A 107 6.99 8.58 -6.73
C ALA A 107 7.86 9.50 -5.87
N PRO A 108 7.27 10.34 -5.02
CA PRO A 108 8.09 11.03 -4.03
C PRO A 108 9.03 9.98 -3.43
N GLU A 109 10.33 10.30 -3.37
CA GLU A 109 11.18 9.64 -2.38
C GLU A 109 10.33 9.66 -1.12
N GLU A 110 10.05 8.47 -0.55
CA GLU A 110 9.21 8.28 0.64
C GLU A 110 9.33 9.54 1.49
N ASP A 111 8.26 10.35 1.50
CA ASP A 111 8.26 11.61 2.20
C ASP A 111 8.75 11.28 3.61
N GLU A 112 9.77 11.96 4.12
CA GLU A 112 10.29 11.82 5.51
C GLU A 112 9.20 12.08 6.58
N ASP A 113 7.95 12.27 6.17
CA ASP A 113 6.75 12.55 6.95
C ASP A 113 5.66 11.44 6.85
N GLU A 114 5.78 10.39 6.02
CA GLU A 114 4.85 9.24 6.08
C GLU A 114 5.25 8.31 7.23
N LYS A 115 4.74 8.62 8.42
CA LYS A 115 5.02 7.84 9.63
C LYS A 115 4.54 6.41 9.45
N THR A 116 5.47 5.46 9.36
CA THR A 116 5.11 4.05 9.15
C THR A 116 4.42 3.49 10.39
N LEU A 117 3.66 2.39 10.23
CA LEU A 117 3.06 1.68 11.36
C LEU A 117 4.11 1.17 12.34
N GLU A 118 5.29 0.82 11.83
CA GLU A 118 6.43 0.42 12.65
C GLU A 118 6.91 1.60 13.51
N ASP A 119 7.07 2.80 12.94
CA ASP A 119 7.47 4.01 13.69
C ASP A 119 6.46 4.40 14.78
N ILE A 120 5.16 4.30 14.47
CA ILE A 120 4.10 4.53 15.46
C ILE A 120 4.26 3.54 16.61
N ASN A 121 4.35 2.24 16.30
CA ASN A 121 4.44 1.17 17.29
C ASN A 121 5.70 1.27 18.15
N GLU A 122 6.85 1.59 17.56
CA GLU A 122 8.09 1.79 18.32
C GLU A 122 7.96 2.96 19.30
N ARG A 123 7.35 4.06 18.88
CA ARG A 123 7.16 5.23 19.73
C ARG A 123 6.15 4.99 20.86
N ILE A 124 5.10 4.20 20.61
CA ILE A 124 4.04 3.94 21.59
C ILE A 124 4.22 2.66 22.40
N ALA A 125 5.27 1.87 22.17
CA ALA A 125 5.51 0.63 22.94
C ALA A 125 5.48 0.89 24.46
N PRO A 126 4.81 0.05 25.28
CA PRO A 126 4.30 -1.29 24.95
C PRO A 126 2.89 -1.33 24.34
N PHE A 127 2.28 -0.18 24.06
CA PHE A 127 1.03 -0.14 23.29
C PHE A 127 1.30 -0.54 21.83
N PHE A 128 0.25 -0.96 21.14
CA PHE A 128 0.31 -1.29 19.72
C PHE A 128 -0.85 -0.66 18.96
N TRP A 129 -0.59 -0.29 17.71
CA TRP A 129 -1.51 0.35 16.79
C TRP A 129 -2.03 -0.66 15.77
N VAL A 130 -3.33 -0.62 15.52
CA VAL A 130 -4.01 -1.45 14.52
C VAL A 130 -4.87 -0.57 13.63
N GLU A 131 -4.53 -0.50 12.34
CA GLU A 131 -5.36 0.17 11.36
C GLU A 131 -6.58 -0.66 10.98
N GLN A 132 -7.68 0.03 10.70
CA GLN A 132 -8.95 -0.55 10.30
C GLN A 132 -9.53 0.24 9.12
N ALA A 133 -10.50 -0.35 8.40
CA ALA A 133 -11.09 0.28 7.22
C ALA A 133 -11.77 1.65 7.48
N ALA A 134 -12.08 1.97 8.74
CA ALA A 134 -12.75 3.21 9.12
C ALA A 134 -12.10 3.86 10.36
N GLY A 135 -10.78 3.84 10.48
CA GLY A 135 -10.05 4.45 11.59
C GLY A 135 -8.96 3.53 12.11
N ALA A 136 -8.64 3.65 13.40
CA ALA A 136 -7.64 2.80 14.03
C ALA A 136 -8.03 2.49 15.48
N SER A 137 -7.36 1.49 16.04
CA SER A 137 -7.41 1.16 17.46
C SER A 137 -6.00 1.08 18.02
N VAL A 138 -5.84 1.52 19.26
CA VAL A 138 -4.65 1.26 20.07
C VAL A 138 -4.98 0.22 21.12
N GLY A 139 -4.05 -0.68 21.38
CA GLY A 139 -4.22 -1.70 22.39
C GLY A 139 -2.98 -1.95 23.23
N LEU A 140 -3.17 -2.66 24.33
CA LEU A 140 -2.11 -3.14 25.21
C LEU A 140 -2.53 -4.47 25.81
N SER A 141 -1.69 -5.49 25.65
CA SER A 141 -1.84 -6.74 26.40
C SER A 141 -1.55 -6.49 27.87
N THR A 142 -2.52 -6.82 28.73
CA THR A 142 -2.45 -6.52 30.15
C THR A 142 -1.49 -7.48 30.86
N GLY A 143 -1.16 -7.21 32.12
CA GLY A 143 -0.37 -8.15 32.93
C GLY A 143 1.14 -7.90 32.99
N THR A 144 1.69 -6.98 32.19
CA THR A 144 3.16 -6.76 32.14
C THR A 144 3.59 -5.32 32.38
N TYR A 145 2.84 -4.35 31.86
CA TYR A 145 3.17 -2.93 31.98
C TYR A 145 2.52 -2.30 33.21
N LEU A 146 3.29 -1.51 33.98
CA LEU A 146 2.85 -0.79 35.19
C LEU A 146 2.15 -1.63 36.28
N GLN A 147 2.46 -2.94 36.37
CA GLN A 147 1.80 -3.81 37.33
C GLN A 147 2.05 -3.45 38.79
N ASP A 148 3.17 -2.82 39.10
CA ASP A 148 3.42 -2.29 40.44
C ASP A 148 2.50 -1.11 40.80
N VAL A 149 2.07 -0.31 39.82
CA VAL A 149 1.11 0.78 40.01
C VAL A 149 -0.27 0.22 40.30
N PHE A 150 -0.74 -0.77 39.52
CA PHE A 150 -2.03 -1.42 39.77
C PHE A 150 -2.03 -2.21 41.09
N ALA A 151 -0.95 -2.93 41.39
CA ALA A 151 -0.82 -3.68 42.65
C ALA A 151 -0.89 -2.78 43.90
N ALA A 152 -0.49 -1.51 43.79
CA ALA A 152 -0.58 -0.55 44.89
C ALA A 152 -2.04 -0.21 45.31
N ARG A 153 -3.03 -0.50 44.44
CA ARG A 153 -4.47 -0.34 44.73
C ARG A 153 -5.22 -1.67 44.59
N ALA A 154 -4.53 -2.80 44.79
CA ALA A 154 -5.16 -4.12 44.71
C ALA A 154 -6.23 -4.33 45.79
N ASP A 155 -6.12 -3.66 46.94
CA ASP A 155 -7.13 -3.63 48.00
C ASP A 155 -8.43 -2.93 47.58
N GLU A 156 -8.36 -2.04 46.58
CA GLU A 156 -9.51 -1.40 45.94
C GLU A 156 -10.08 -2.19 44.76
N GLY A 157 -9.50 -3.37 44.46
CA GLY A 157 -9.98 -4.28 43.41
C GLY A 157 -9.36 -4.09 42.03
N PHE A 158 -8.29 -3.29 41.91
CA PHE A 158 -7.52 -3.18 40.67
C PHE A 158 -6.57 -4.38 40.51
N THR A 159 -6.59 -5.01 39.33
CA THR A 159 -5.73 -6.15 38.96
C THR A 159 -4.80 -5.83 37.80
N GLY A 160 -4.98 -4.68 37.16
CA GLY A 160 -4.30 -4.28 35.92
C GLY A 160 -4.96 -4.86 34.68
N SER A 161 -6.27 -5.19 34.74
CA SER A 161 -7.04 -5.66 33.59
C SER A 161 -7.29 -4.55 32.57
N GLY A 162 -7.80 -4.87 31.38
CA GLY A 162 -8.09 -3.84 30.37
C GLY A 162 -9.16 -2.85 30.83
N GLU A 163 -10.08 -3.27 31.72
CA GLU A 163 -11.02 -2.35 32.38
C GLU A 163 -10.33 -1.41 33.38
N ASP A 164 -9.32 -1.87 34.11
CA ASP A 164 -8.52 -1.00 34.98
C ASP A 164 -7.73 0.02 34.17
N TRP A 165 -7.23 -0.39 33.01
CA TRP A 165 -6.62 0.51 32.04
C TRP A 165 -7.62 1.51 31.47
N ASN A 166 -8.89 1.13 31.27
CA ASN A 166 -9.95 2.10 30.94
C ASN A 166 -10.11 3.13 32.05
N SER A 167 -10.26 2.70 33.31
CA SER A 167 -10.39 3.62 34.44
C SER A 167 -9.22 4.62 34.52
N LEU A 168 -8.00 4.16 34.26
CA LEU A 168 -6.80 5.00 34.23
C LEU A 168 -6.80 5.97 33.03
N ALA A 169 -7.14 5.49 31.83
CA ALA A 169 -7.25 6.32 30.64
C ALA A 169 -8.39 7.35 30.76
N GLU A 170 -9.51 7.00 31.39
CA GLU A 170 -10.60 7.95 31.67
C GLU A 170 -10.16 9.03 32.65
N ALA A 171 -9.42 8.69 33.71
CA ALA A 171 -8.84 9.68 34.62
C ALA A 171 -7.85 10.61 33.90
N TYR A 172 -7.05 10.10 32.95
CA TYR A 172 -6.19 10.92 32.10
C TYR A 172 -6.98 11.89 31.20
N LEU A 173 -8.16 11.47 30.74
CA LEU A 173 -9.01 12.24 29.84
C LEU A 173 -9.98 13.22 30.54
N GLU A 174 -10.02 13.24 31.88
CA GLU A 174 -10.90 14.11 32.66
C GLU A 174 -10.69 15.60 32.30
N ASP A 175 -9.44 16.01 32.09
CA ASP A 175 -9.06 17.37 31.68
C ASP A 175 -9.13 17.60 30.15
N GLU A 176 -9.42 16.55 29.36
CA GLU A 176 -9.43 16.57 27.89
C GLU A 176 -10.78 16.10 27.30
N PRO A 177 -11.91 16.77 27.61
CA PRO A 177 -13.24 16.33 27.21
C PRO A 177 -13.43 16.26 25.68
N ALA A 178 -12.68 17.08 24.94
CA ALA A 178 -12.69 17.07 23.47
C ALA A 178 -12.10 15.77 22.90
N LEU A 179 -11.04 15.23 23.51
CA LEU A 179 -10.48 13.92 23.15
C LEU A 179 -11.45 12.82 23.58
N ARG A 180 -11.94 12.85 24.82
CA ARG A 180 -12.83 11.82 25.38
C ARG A 180 -14.08 11.57 24.54
N ALA A 181 -14.67 12.64 23.97
CA ALA A 181 -15.89 12.56 23.16
C ALA A 181 -15.72 11.77 21.85
N ARG A 182 -14.49 11.57 21.39
CA ARG A 182 -14.16 10.95 20.09
C ARG A 182 -13.66 9.51 20.23
N LEU A 183 -13.21 9.13 21.42
CA LEU A 183 -12.64 7.83 21.72
C LEU A 183 -13.72 6.84 22.18
N GLN A 184 -13.59 5.60 21.73
CA GLN A 184 -14.47 4.49 22.11
C GLN A 184 -13.61 3.42 22.78
N PHE A 185 -13.91 3.13 24.05
CA PHE A 185 -13.22 2.09 24.80
C PHE A 185 -13.93 0.75 24.58
N ASP A 186 -13.16 -0.29 24.24
CA ASP A 186 -13.64 -1.65 23.98
C ASP A 186 -12.69 -2.69 24.63
N SER A 187 -12.21 -2.34 25.82
CA SER A 187 -11.26 -3.18 26.56
C SER A 187 -11.92 -4.42 27.13
N GLN A 188 -11.14 -5.50 27.16
CA GLN A 188 -11.48 -6.80 27.75
C GLN A 188 -10.54 -7.07 28.93
N GLU A 189 -10.68 -8.24 29.57
CA GLU A 189 -9.87 -8.59 30.74
C GLU A 189 -8.36 -8.57 30.44
N ASP A 190 -7.96 -9.14 29.31
CA ASP A 190 -6.57 -9.33 28.87
C ASP A 190 -6.06 -8.26 27.88
N LEU A 191 -6.94 -7.36 27.45
CA LEU A 191 -6.64 -6.37 26.41
C LEU A 191 -7.25 -5.01 26.73
N PHE A 192 -6.41 -4.00 26.94
CA PHE A 192 -6.84 -2.61 26.81
C PHE A 192 -7.02 -2.28 25.32
N SER A 193 -8.11 -1.61 24.95
CA SER A 193 -8.42 -1.26 23.57
C SER A 193 -9.20 0.05 23.48
N VAL A 194 -8.71 0.97 22.65
CA VAL A 194 -9.36 2.25 22.35
C VAL A 194 -9.40 2.46 20.85
N TYR A 195 -10.60 2.70 20.32
CA TYR A 195 -10.85 2.96 18.90
C TYR A 195 -11.19 4.43 18.64
N CYS A 196 -10.74 4.96 17.50
CA CYS A 196 -11.21 6.22 16.96
C CYS A 196 -11.26 6.20 15.43
N ARG A 197 -12.24 6.92 14.87
CA ARG A 197 -12.30 7.18 13.41
C ARG A 197 -11.25 8.20 12.96
N ASP A 198 -10.89 9.14 13.83
CA ASP A 198 -9.84 10.12 13.57
C ASP A 198 -8.53 9.62 14.16
N THR A 199 -7.62 9.22 13.27
CA THR A 199 -6.30 8.68 13.61
C THR A 199 -5.42 9.73 14.28
N GLU A 200 -5.52 11.01 13.91
CA GLU A 200 -4.73 12.08 14.56
C GLU A 200 -5.14 12.26 16.02
N THR A 201 -6.44 12.18 16.30
CA THR A 201 -6.98 12.23 17.67
C THR A 201 -6.49 11.04 18.49
N LEU A 202 -6.53 9.83 17.90
CA LEU A 202 -6.08 8.63 18.58
C LEU A 202 -4.58 8.67 18.87
N GLU A 203 -3.79 9.15 17.91
CA GLU A 203 -2.35 9.33 18.06
C GLU A 203 -1.99 10.34 19.17
N THR A 204 -2.70 11.47 19.19
CA THR A 204 -2.54 12.50 20.22
C THR A 204 -2.84 11.92 21.61
N PHE A 205 -3.94 11.17 21.73
CA PHE A 205 -4.30 10.49 22.96
C PHE A 205 -3.22 9.50 23.41
N ILE A 206 -2.85 8.55 22.55
CA ILE A 206 -1.96 7.44 22.98
C ILE A 206 -0.54 7.92 23.28
N THR A 207 -0.05 8.91 22.53
CA THR A 207 1.28 9.48 22.77
C THR A 207 1.30 10.20 24.12
N GLY A 208 0.33 11.07 24.39
CA GLY A 208 0.24 11.79 25.66
C GLY A 208 -0.07 10.87 26.85
N PHE A 209 -0.90 9.85 26.66
CA PHE A 209 -1.22 8.85 27.68
C PHE A 209 0.01 8.01 28.03
N LYS A 210 0.78 7.58 27.02
CA LYS A 210 2.07 6.91 27.23
C LYS A 210 3.05 7.79 27.99
N ASP A 211 3.21 9.05 27.61
CA ASP A 211 4.10 9.97 28.33
C ASP A 211 3.69 10.13 29.79
N ALA A 212 2.39 10.11 30.07
CA ALA A 212 1.88 10.11 31.44
C ALA A 212 2.21 8.80 32.18
N CYS A 213 2.19 7.65 31.49
CA CYS A 213 2.56 6.34 32.05
C CYS A 213 4.05 6.24 32.40
N GLU A 214 4.92 6.87 31.61
CA GLU A 214 6.38 6.88 31.85
C GLU A 214 6.80 7.86 32.96
N ASP A 215 5.98 8.85 33.28
CA ASP A 215 6.17 9.72 34.44
C ASP A 215 5.55 9.11 35.70
N ARG A 216 6.42 8.55 36.56
CA ARG A 216 6.01 7.85 37.78
C ARG A 216 5.16 8.70 38.74
N GLU A 217 5.47 9.98 38.91
CA GLU A 217 4.70 10.82 39.82
C GLU A 217 3.36 11.21 39.22
N ARG A 218 3.33 11.44 37.91
CA ARG A 218 2.11 11.75 37.18
C ARG A 218 1.17 10.55 37.15
N ILE A 219 1.64 9.35 36.82
CA ILE A 219 0.78 8.17 36.72
C ILE A 219 0.17 7.77 38.06
N VAL A 220 0.92 7.85 39.16
CA VAL A 220 0.40 7.54 40.49
C VAL A 220 -0.68 8.55 40.90
N ARG A 221 -0.50 9.85 40.59
CA ARG A 221 -1.51 10.88 40.86
C ARG A 221 -2.76 10.71 40.02
N LEU A 222 -2.61 10.42 38.72
CA LEU A 222 -3.73 10.14 37.83
C LEU A 222 -4.48 8.89 38.31
N PHE A 223 -3.75 7.82 38.60
CA PHE A 223 -4.36 6.58 39.02
C PHE A 223 -5.10 6.75 40.36
N ALA A 224 -4.63 7.58 41.29
CA ALA A 224 -5.38 7.87 42.52
C ALA A 224 -6.77 8.49 42.28
N GLN A 225 -7.01 9.10 41.11
CA GLN A 225 -8.31 9.66 40.73
C GLN A 225 -9.19 8.63 39.98
N ALA A 226 -8.59 7.57 39.45
CA ALA A 226 -9.29 6.52 38.73
C ALA A 226 -10.26 5.77 39.64
N LYS A 227 -11.48 5.59 39.15
CA LYS A 227 -12.55 4.86 39.83
C LYS A 227 -12.66 3.47 39.24
N LYS A 228 -12.79 2.47 40.11
CA LYS A 228 -13.09 1.12 39.66
C LYS A 228 -14.49 1.13 39.03
N ALA A 229 -14.58 0.67 37.78
CA ALA A 229 -15.83 0.50 37.05
C ALA A 229 -16.67 -0.65 37.62
#